data_AF-A0AAU1C444-F1
#
_entry.id   AF-A0AAU1C444-F1
#
_cell.length_a   1.000
_cell.length_b   1.000
_cell.length_c   1.000
_cell.angle_alpha   90.00
_cell.angle_beta   90.00
_cell.angle_gamma   90.00
#
_symmetry.space_group_name_H-M   'P 1'
#
loop_
_entity.id
_entity.type
_entity.pdbx_description
1 polymer ?
#
loop_
_entity_poly.entity_id
_entity_poly.type
_entity_poly.pdbx_seq_one_letter_code
_entity_poly.pdbx_strand_id
1 'polypeptide(L)'
;MRIERHQVGGAAVSAAREDFTNRIGSQVHSMSKAGRIATYEWQLIAEEFLDYLGALSVEIPDLGTAEARAALKDASEAAAGAVAYAAYHPHCSFQVFLHYVNFGMTYDPGEDGPEESVPPGEWIDALCLAVLRDKATFHGEAFHFAREEFAARVQGTPAGELATGLMAVVLGDTGDDEEYPPSAQAKLTAVDAALDRVRARAQESGEPLLDRPDSAALRTLRALAAEDREVFDAALADLLVRYAAAHGPATSPRTLLPLVPIALAAFAYRRLGWTPAVRTAYLPHALVTGFETRGPRVAGFGRSRRPDAVAALAAGPLVVERPACERIVDARVTAMYEESLKEALTPAEGEPLAVWRLRDVMADQERLFKWRAGNPSGVTDAQLATLMLASQLGAAAFRIGLAEPGTRAEVSVEGRTLSYPAERGEVIGAGNWQRAVAFALITGAREDLAPLVLTGPVFARPDGSAFSAYREALHAYLKGADPEAAAQRALEQNERARDWGFAMPPAVLLSQLVEGDEESFNLALADALEAHRDYYQVADRADDPDASVNLDILALACHARRRGWAIRVASPYLPQDLLRAAEPF
;
A
#
# COMPACT_ATOMS: atom_id res chain seq x y z
N MET A 1 -30.69 -15.61 6.37
CA MET A 1 -30.33 -17.04 6.47
C MET A 1 -28.91 -17.16 7.02
N ARG A 2 -28.58 -18.19 7.83
CA ARG A 2 -27.20 -18.42 8.32
C ARG A 2 -26.62 -19.64 7.60
N ILE A 3 -25.40 -19.51 7.05
CA ILE A 3 -24.66 -20.61 6.41
C ILE A 3 -23.36 -20.79 7.17
N GLU A 4 -23.09 -22.01 7.62
CA GLU A 4 -21.82 -22.35 8.27
C GLU A 4 -20.71 -22.58 7.24
N ARG A 5 -19.52 -22.07 7.54
CA ARG A 5 -18.32 -22.29 6.74
C ARG A 5 -17.74 -23.67 7.05
N HIS A 6 -17.27 -24.37 6.02
CA HIS A 6 -16.59 -25.65 6.21
C HIS A 6 -15.31 -25.46 7.03
N GLN A 7 -14.87 -26.53 7.68
CA GLN A 7 -13.64 -26.51 8.47
C GLN A 7 -12.47 -26.95 7.61
N VAL A 8 -11.31 -26.34 7.83
CA VAL A 8 -10.02 -26.75 7.24
C VAL A 8 -9.13 -27.25 8.38
N GLY A 9 -8.35 -28.30 8.13
CA GLY A 9 -7.48 -28.90 9.14
C GLY A 9 -6.47 -27.89 9.70
N GLY A 10 -6.31 -27.86 11.03
CA GLY A 10 -5.42 -26.90 11.71
C GLY A 10 -3.98 -26.93 11.22
N ALA A 11 -3.46 -28.10 10.80
CA ALA A 11 -2.13 -28.22 10.22
C ALA A 11 -1.98 -27.45 8.89
N ALA A 12 -3.01 -27.46 8.03
CA ALA A 12 -3.00 -26.70 6.78
C ALA A 12 -3.10 -25.19 7.03
N VAL A 13 -3.91 -24.78 8.01
CA VAL A 13 -4.01 -23.37 8.45
C VAL A 13 -2.66 -22.88 9.00
N SER A 14 -2.00 -23.69 9.83
CA SER A 14 -0.68 -23.37 10.36
C SER A 14 0.37 -23.28 9.26
N ALA A 15 0.42 -24.27 8.35
CA ALA A 15 1.40 -24.30 7.25
C ALA A 15 1.27 -23.10 6.30
N ALA A 16 0.05 -22.64 6.03
CA ALA A 16 -0.17 -21.47 5.18
C ALA A 16 0.32 -20.15 5.82
N ARG A 17 0.36 -20.07 7.16
CA ARG A 17 0.74 -18.86 7.91
C ARG A 17 2.19 -18.84 8.37
N GLU A 18 2.74 -20.02 8.68
CA GLU A 18 4.07 -20.15 9.24
C GLU A 18 5.11 -19.57 8.27
N ASP A 19 5.85 -18.58 8.75
CA ASP A 19 6.92 -17.89 8.02
C ASP A 19 6.54 -17.43 6.61
N PHE A 20 5.25 -17.08 6.41
CA PHE A 20 4.69 -16.82 5.08
C PHE A 20 5.50 -15.78 4.30
N THR A 21 5.86 -14.65 4.92
CA THR A 21 6.61 -13.57 4.27
C THR A 21 7.95 -14.01 3.71
N ASN A 22 8.76 -14.71 4.51
CA ASN A 22 10.06 -15.21 4.05
C ASN A 22 9.90 -16.31 3.00
N ARG A 23 8.88 -17.17 3.15
CA ARG A 23 8.57 -18.25 2.22
C ARG A 23 8.18 -17.72 0.84
N ILE A 24 7.20 -16.82 0.77
CA ILE A 24 6.74 -16.24 -0.49
C ILE A 24 7.82 -15.36 -1.13
N GLY A 25 8.56 -14.59 -0.32
CA GLY A 25 9.73 -13.83 -0.78
C GLY A 25 10.80 -14.74 -1.40
N SER A 26 11.17 -15.83 -0.73
CA SER A 26 12.15 -16.80 -1.25
C SER A 26 11.66 -17.49 -2.52
N GLN A 27 10.37 -17.83 -2.59
CA GLN A 27 9.75 -18.49 -3.73
C GLN A 27 9.82 -17.61 -4.99
N VAL A 28 9.38 -16.35 -4.93
CA VAL A 28 9.41 -15.47 -6.11
C VAL A 28 10.84 -15.20 -6.60
N HIS A 29 11.79 -15.03 -5.69
CA HIS A 29 13.22 -14.86 -6.04
C HIS A 29 13.86 -16.14 -6.59
N SER A 30 13.41 -17.31 -6.14
CA SER A 30 13.87 -18.59 -6.68
C SER A 30 13.34 -18.82 -8.09
N MET A 31 12.04 -18.54 -8.31
CA MET A 31 11.40 -18.66 -9.62
C MET A 31 12.06 -17.73 -10.65
N SER A 32 12.30 -16.47 -10.29
CA SER A 32 12.95 -15.51 -11.19
C SER A 32 14.39 -15.86 -11.57
N LYS A 33 15.09 -16.61 -10.70
CA LYS A 33 16.42 -17.16 -11.00
C LYS A 33 16.38 -18.42 -11.86
N ALA A 34 15.32 -19.22 -11.74
CA ALA A 34 15.16 -20.47 -12.47
C ALA A 34 14.71 -20.25 -13.93
N GLY A 35 14.08 -19.12 -14.22
CA GLY A 35 13.63 -18.76 -15.57
C GLY A 35 12.70 -17.55 -15.55
N ARG A 36 11.98 -17.36 -16.65
CA ARG A 36 10.89 -16.38 -16.70
C ARG A 36 9.74 -16.90 -15.84
N ILE A 37 9.15 -16.03 -15.03
CA ILE A 37 7.89 -16.31 -14.35
C ILE A 37 6.78 -16.18 -15.41
N ALA A 38 6.18 -17.29 -15.82
CA ALA A 38 5.14 -17.35 -16.84
C ALA A 38 3.76 -17.49 -16.18
N THR A 39 2.75 -17.86 -16.98
CA THR A 39 1.36 -18.02 -16.54
C THR A 39 1.25 -18.89 -15.29
N TYR A 40 1.87 -20.08 -15.32
CA TYR A 40 1.80 -21.06 -14.23
C TYR A 40 2.45 -20.55 -12.94
N GLU A 41 3.65 -19.96 -13.00
CA GLU A 41 4.32 -19.46 -11.80
C GLU A 41 3.54 -18.29 -11.16
N TRP A 42 2.98 -17.38 -11.97
CA TRP A 42 2.14 -16.31 -11.47
C TRP A 42 0.87 -16.83 -10.79
N GLN A 43 0.23 -17.85 -11.38
CA GLN A 43 -0.93 -18.49 -10.78
C GLN A 43 -0.58 -19.17 -9.44
N LEU A 44 0.56 -19.86 -9.36
CA LEU A 44 1.04 -20.47 -8.11
C LEU A 44 1.28 -19.39 -7.03
N ILE A 45 1.82 -18.24 -7.39
CA ILE A 45 2.03 -17.12 -6.46
C ILE A 45 0.69 -16.57 -5.96
N ALA A 46 -0.29 -16.36 -6.85
CA ALA A 46 -1.63 -15.92 -6.47
C ALA A 46 -2.29 -16.91 -5.50
N GLU A 47 -2.15 -18.19 -5.79
CA GLU A 47 -2.61 -19.29 -4.94
C GLU A 47 -2.00 -19.24 -3.54
N GLU A 48 -0.68 -19.06 -3.40
CA GLU A 48 -0.02 -18.95 -2.10
C GLU A 48 -0.59 -17.80 -1.25
N PHE A 49 -0.85 -16.64 -1.86
CA PHE A 49 -1.52 -15.54 -1.16
C PHE A 49 -2.97 -15.88 -0.76
N LEU A 50 -3.70 -16.63 -1.59
CA LEU A 50 -5.06 -17.05 -1.27
C LEU A 50 -5.12 -18.07 -0.14
N ASP A 51 -4.16 -18.99 -0.07
CA ASP A 51 -4.04 -19.89 1.08
C ASP A 51 -3.74 -19.12 2.36
N TYR A 52 -2.84 -18.15 2.28
CA TYR A 52 -2.54 -17.28 3.41
C TYR A 52 -3.76 -16.47 3.87
N LEU A 53 -4.49 -15.84 2.95
CA LEU A 53 -5.73 -15.13 3.25
C LEU A 53 -6.81 -16.05 3.83
N GLY A 54 -6.95 -17.25 3.26
CA GLY A 54 -7.86 -18.28 3.75
C GLY A 54 -7.55 -18.64 5.20
N ALA A 55 -6.26 -18.82 5.52
CA ALA A 55 -5.81 -19.11 6.87
C ALA A 55 -6.00 -17.93 7.84
N LEU A 56 -5.73 -16.68 7.42
CA LEU A 56 -6.03 -15.47 8.22
C LEU A 56 -7.52 -15.38 8.56
N SER A 57 -8.39 -15.80 7.63
CA SER A 57 -9.84 -15.74 7.82
C SER A 57 -10.36 -16.69 8.91
N VAL A 58 -9.54 -17.65 9.37
CA VAL A 58 -9.91 -18.56 10.47
C VAL A 58 -9.97 -17.80 11.80
N GLU A 59 -8.98 -16.95 12.06
CA GLU A 59 -8.92 -16.12 13.27
C GLU A 59 -9.69 -14.82 13.12
N ILE A 60 -9.67 -14.23 11.92
CA ILE A 60 -10.29 -12.95 11.61
C ILE A 60 -11.24 -13.14 10.42
N PRO A 61 -12.46 -13.67 10.62
CA PRO A 61 -13.39 -13.97 9.53
C PRO A 61 -13.78 -12.77 8.66
N ASP A 62 -13.65 -11.55 9.18
CA ASP A 62 -13.90 -10.31 8.44
C ASP A 62 -12.75 -9.92 7.50
N LEU A 63 -11.52 -10.38 7.75
CA LEU A 63 -10.30 -9.97 7.04
C LEU A 63 -10.05 -8.45 7.05
N GLY A 64 -10.55 -7.73 8.04
CA GLY A 64 -10.40 -6.26 8.18
C GLY A 64 -9.03 -5.76 8.62
N THR A 65 -7.93 -6.44 8.28
CA THR A 65 -6.56 -6.06 8.67
C THR A 65 -5.77 -5.47 7.50
N ALA A 66 -4.76 -4.65 7.80
CA ALA A 66 -3.83 -4.14 6.79
C ALA A 66 -3.08 -5.27 6.07
N GLU A 67 -2.72 -6.32 6.83
CA GLU A 67 -2.10 -7.53 6.33
C GLU A 67 -2.96 -8.26 5.29
N ALA A 68 -4.25 -8.50 5.59
CA ALA A 68 -5.17 -9.13 4.64
C ALA A 68 -5.43 -8.23 3.42
N ARG A 69 -5.46 -6.91 3.59
CA ARG A 69 -5.56 -5.95 2.48
C ARG A 69 -4.37 -6.07 1.53
N ALA A 70 -3.16 -6.18 2.07
CA ALA A 70 -1.93 -6.29 1.29
C ALA A 70 -1.81 -7.65 0.58
N ALA A 71 -2.12 -8.75 1.28
CA ALA A 71 -2.12 -10.08 0.68
C ALA A 71 -3.16 -10.21 -0.45
N LEU A 72 -4.36 -9.63 -0.31
CA LEU A 72 -5.36 -9.59 -1.41
C LEU A 72 -4.87 -8.78 -2.61
N LYS A 73 -4.18 -7.65 -2.35
CA LYS A 73 -3.61 -6.84 -3.43
C LYS A 73 -2.68 -7.70 -4.27
N ASP A 74 -1.70 -8.34 -3.64
CA ASP A 74 -0.69 -9.12 -4.37
C ASP A 74 -1.23 -10.44 -4.94
N ALA A 75 -2.25 -11.05 -4.33
CA ALA A 75 -2.99 -12.16 -4.95
C ALA A 75 -3.62 -11.72 -6.27
N SER A 76 -4.25 -10.53 -6.29
CA SER A 76 -4.87 -9.95 -7.48
C SER A 76 -3.84 -9.58 -8.54
N GLU A 77 -2.72 -8.94 -8.16
CA GLU A 77 -1.66 -8.56 -9.11
C GLU A 77 -0.97 -9.78 -9.71
N ALA A 78 -0.75 -10.84 -8.92
CA ALA A 78 -0.19 -12.10 -9.42
C ALA A 78 -1.15 -12.80 -10.39
N ALA A 79 -2.45 -12.92 -10.04
CA ALA A 79 -3.44 -13.55 -10.92
C ALA A 79 -3.66 -12.75 -12.21
N ALA A 80 -3.72 -11.41 -12.11
CA ALA A 80 -3.76 -10.54 -13.29
C ALA A 80 -2.46 -10.61 -14.10
N GLY A 81 -1.32 -10.84 -13.45
CA GLY A 81 -0.03 -11.10 -14.09
C GLY A 81 -0.01 -12.37 -14.93
N ALA A 82 -0.66 -13.45 -14.47
CA ALA A 82 -0.84 -14.66 -15.27
C ALA A 82 -1.69 -14.39 -16.53
N VAL A 83 -2.80 -13.66 -16.37
CA VAL A 83 -3.67 -13.25 -17.49
C VAL A 83 -2.94 -12.33 -18.46
N ALA A 84 -2.19 -11.35 -17.96
CA ALA A 84 -1.39 -10.43 -18.76
C ALA A 84 -0.28 -11.18 -19.51
N TYR A 85 0.35 -12.18 -18.89
CA TYR A 85 1.35 -13.00 -19.56
C TYR A 85 0.76 -13.73 -20.76
N ALA A 86 -0.37 -14.44 -20.59
CA ALA A 86 -1.05 -15.09 -21.70
C ALA A 86 -1.52 -14.09 -22.78
N ALA A 87 -2.08 -12.94 -22.38
CA ALA A 87 -2.61 -11.95 -23.31
C ALA A 87 -1.55 -11.21 -24.14
N TYR A 88 -0.42 -10.86 -23.51
CA TYR A 88 0.50 -9.88 -24.05
C TYR A 88 1.83 -10.47 -24.49
N HIS A 89 2.33 -11.53 -23.83
CA HIS A 89 3.61 -12.11 -24.21
C HIS A 89 3.43 -13.01 -25.46
N PRO A 90 4.30 -12.93 -26.47
CA PRO A 90 5.56 -12.17 -26.53
C PRO A 90 5.46 -10.82 -27.28
N HIS A 91 4.25 -10.29 -27.47
CA HIS A 91 3.95 -9.19 -28.39
C HIS A 91 4.06 -7.79 -27.77
N CYS A 92 3.72 -7.62 -26.49
CA CYS A 92 3.65 -6.32 -25.82
C CYS A 92 4.47 -6.31 -24.53
N SER A 93 4.97 -5.13 -24.15
CA SER A 93 5.60 -4.95 -22.86
C SER A 93 4.56 -4.80 -21.75
N PHE A 94 4.84 -5.38 -20.60
CA PHE A 94 4.04 -5.21 -19.40
C PHE A 94 4.89 -5.45 -18.15
N GLN A 95 4.37 -5.05 -16.99
CA GLN A 95 5.03 -5.22 -15.70
C GLN A 95 4.05 -5.78 -14.68
N VAL A 96 4.55 -6.69 -13.84
CA VAL A 96 3.84 -7.18 -12.66
C VAL A 96 4.66 -6.80 -11.43
N PHE A 97 4.00 -6.25 -10.41
CA PHE A 97 4.67 -5.83 -9.17
C PHE A 97 3.89 -6.29 -7.93
N LEU A 98 4.59 -6.98 -7.04
CA LEU A 98 4.11 -7.49 -5.76
C LEU A 98 4.67 -6.61 -4.64
N HIS A 99 3.80 -5.82 -3.99
CA HIS A 99 4.21 -4.86 -2.97
C HIS A 99 4.40 -5.47 -1.58
N TYR A 100 3.81 -6.63 -1.33
CA TYR A 100 3.95 -7.37 -0.09
C TYR A 100 5.41 -7.84 0.10
N VAL A 101 6.07 -8.27 -0.98
CA VAL A 101 7.48 -8.72 -0.99
C VAL A 101 8.43 -7.77 -1.74
N ASN A 102 7.93 -6.60 -2.17
CA ASN A 102 8.69 -5.62 -2.95
C ASN A 102 9.42 -6.23 -4.16
N PHE A 103 8.70 -7.03 -4.95
CA PHE A 103 9.22 -7.77 -6.09
C PHE A 103 8.55 -7.32 -7.38
N GLY A 104 9.33 -7.10 -8.44
CA GLY A 104 8.83 -6.66 -9.74
C GLY A 104 9.46 -7.43 -10.89
N MET A 105 8.65 -7.70 -11.91
CA MET A 105 9.08 -8.30 -13.17
C MET A 105 8.58 -7.47 -14.34
N THR A 106 9.47 -7.19 -15.27
CA THR A 106 9.17 -6.50 -16.54
C THR A 106 9.37 -7.49 -17.68
N TYR A 107 8.44 -7.46 -18.63
CA TYR A 107 8.46 -8.26 -19.84
C TYR A 107 8.56 -7.31 -21.03
N ASP A 108 9.51 -7.59 -21.92
CA ASP A 108 9.69 -6.87 -23.18
C ASP A 108 9.23 -7.75 -24.36
N PRO A 109 8.78 -7.17 -25.48
CA PRO A 109 8.48 -7.92 -26.69
C PRO A 109 9.70 -8.73 -27.16
N GLY A 110 9.49 -9.96 -27.64
CA GLY A 110 10.59 -10.84 -28.03
C GLY A 110 10.19 -11.94 -29.00
N GLU A 111 11.18 -12.62 -29.55
CA GLU A 111 10.96 -13.73 -30.48
C GLU A 111 10.93 -15.06 -29.70
N ASP A 112 9.81 -15.78 -29.83
CA ASP A 112 9.56 -17.17 -29.45
C ASP A 112 9.57 -17.52 -27.94
N GLY A 113 8.37 -17.50 -27.35
CA GLY A 113 7.98 -18.36 -26.23
C GLY A 113 6.82 -19.26 -26.66
N PRO A 114 6.51 -20.34 -25.91
CA PRO A 114 5.33 -21.15 -26.21
C PRO A 114 4.07 -20.28 -26.17
N GLU A 115 3.08 -20.61 -27.00
CA GLU A 115 1.73 -20.05 -26.88
C GLU A 115 1.18 -20.46 -25.51
N GLU A 116 0.82 -19.47 -24.71
CA GLU A 116 0.40 -19.60 -23.32
C GLU A 116 -1.08 -19.21 -23.27
N SER A 117 -1.85 -19.88 -22.41
CA SER A 117 -3.27 -19.60 -22.30
C SER A 117 -3.74 -19.89 -20.88
N VAL A 118 -4.68 -19.09 -20.38
CA VAL A 118 -5.27 -19.27 -19.05
C VAL A 118 -6.56 -20.10 -19.17
N PRO A 119 -6.74 -21.18 -18.40
CA PRO A 119 -8.00 -21.91 -18.39
C PRO A 119 -9.14 -21.03 -17.83
N PRO A 120 -10.41 -21.27 -18.25
CA PRO A 120 -11.53 -20.42 -17.84
C PRO A 120 -11.69 -20.25 -16.33
N GLY A 121 -11.38 -21.27 -15.53
CA GLY A 121 -11.46 -21.20 -14.07
C GLY A 121 -10.47 -20.20 -13.47
N GLU A 122 -9.19 -20.28 -13.86
CA GLU A 122 -8.15 -19.35 -13.40
C GLU A 122 -8.41 -17.93 -13.90
N TRP A 123 -8.92 -17.79 -15.13
CA TRP A 123 -9.35 -16.50 -15.67
C TRP A 123 -10.49 -15.89 -14.85
N ILE A 124 -11.49 -16.68 -14.46
CA ILE A 124 -12.62 -16.24 -13.62
C ILE A 124 -12.12 -15.83 -12.23
N ASP A 125 -11.24 -16.62 -11.63
CA ASP A 125 -10.66 -16.32 -10.31
C ASP A 125 -9.85 -15.01 -10.34
N ALA A 126 -9.02 -14.82 -11.38
CA ALA A 126 -8.27 -13.59 -11.59
C ALA A 126 -9.20 -12.38 -11.74
N LEU A 127 -10.28 -12.49 -12.54
CA LEU A 127 -11.25 -11.40 -12.69
C LEU A 127 -11.98 -11.11 -11.37
N CYS A 128 -12.34 -12.14 -10.61
CA CYS A 128 -12.95 -11.98 -9.29
C CYS A 128 -12.01 -11.20 -8.36
N LEU A 129 -10.73 -11.53 -8.31
CA LEU A 129 -9.74 -10.79 -7.51
C LEU A 129 -9.60 -9.34 -7.96
N ALA A 130 -9.55 -9.09 -9.27
CA ALA A 130 -9.51 -7.75 -9.83
C ALA A 130 -10.77 -6.94 -9.46
N VAL A 131 -11.97 -7.57 -9.42
CA VAL A 131 -13.21 -6.95 -8.92
C VAL A 131 -13.10 -6.60 -7.44
N LEU A 132 -12.59 -7.51 -6.61
CA LEU A 132 -12.44 -7.26 -5.17
C LEU A 132 -11.51 -6.07 -4.88
N ARG A 133 -10.53 -5.84 -5.77
CA ARG A 133 -9.59 -4.70 -5.72
C ARG A 133 -10.04 -3.45 -6.48
N ASP A 134 -11.20 -3.47 -7.14
CA ASP A 134 -11.66 -2.39 -8.05
C ASP A 134 -10.64 -2.06 -9.15
N LYS A 135 -9.97 -3.10 -9.67
CA LYS A 135 -8.96 -3.06 -10.74
C LYS A 135 -9.38 -3.82 -11.99
N ALA A 136 -10.61 -4.32 -12.06
CA ALA A 136 -11.12 -5.04 -13.23
C ALA A 136 -10.94 -4.23 -14.53
N THR A 137 -11.35 -2.95 -14.54
CA THR A 137 -11.15 -2.08 -15.72
C THR A 137 -9.69 -1.79 -16.01
N PHE A 138 -8.84 -1.67 -14.97
CA PHE A 138 -7.40 -1.41 -15.15
C PHE A 138 -6.71 -2.56 -15.90
N HIS A 139 -7.10 -3.80 -15.64
CA HIS A 139 -6.61 -4.99 -16.34
C HIS A 139 -7.53 -5.45 -17.50
N GLY A 140 -8.55 -4.66 -17.86
CA GLY A 140 -9.66 -5.12 -18.71
C GLY A 140 -9.22 -5.57 -20.10
N GLU A 141 -8.22 -4.91 -20.68
CA GLU A 141 -7.64 -5.27 -21.97
C GLU A 141 -6.97 -6.66 -21.92
N ALA A 142 -6.16 -6.94 -20.89
CA ALA A 142 -5.55 -8.25 -20.70
C ALA A 142 -6.60 -9.36 -20.57
N PHE A 143 -7.67 -9.10 -19.80
CA PHE A 143 -8.79 -10.04 -19.65
C PHE A 143 -9.50 -10.31 -20.98
N HIS A 144 -9.70 -9.28 -21.80
CA HIS A 144 -10.31 -9.40 -23.12
C HIS A 144 -9.47 -10.30 -24.04
N PHE A 145 -8.19 -9.96 -24.25
CA PHE A 145 -7.32 -10.72 -25.16
C PHE A 145 -7.08 -12.16 -24.70
N ALA A 146 -6.77 -12.39 -23.42
CA ALA A 146 -6.59 -13.75 -22.90
C ALA A 146 -7.85 -14.62 -23.09
N ARG A 147 -9.05 -14.01 -23.05
CA ARG A 147 -10.30 -14.74 -23.27
C ARG A 147 -10.48 -15.14 -24.73
N GLU A 148 -10.11 -14.29 -25.69
CA GLU A 148 -10.29 -14.59 -27.12
C GLU A 148 -9.66 -15.92 -27.53
N GLU A 149 -8.51 -16.26 -26.92
CA GLU A 149 -7.79 -17.51 -27.19
C GLU A 149 -8.60 -18.78 -26.86
N PHE A 150 -9.41 -18.75 -25.79
CA PHE A 150 -10.15 -19.92 -25.34
C PHE A 150 -11.66 -19.85 -25.63
N ALA A 151 -12.21 -18.66 -25.90
CA ALA A 151 -13.65 -18.41 -26.00
C ALA A 151 -14.39 -19.41 -26.93
N ALA A 152 -13.86 -19.63 -28.14
CA ALA A 152 -14.47 -20.54 -29.12
C ALA A 152 -14.47 -22.00 -28.64
N ARG A 153 -13.42 -22.42 -27.91
CA ARG A 153 -13.26 -23.80 -27.43
C ARG A 153 -14.23 -24.14 -26.29
N VAL A 154 -14.62 -23.13 -25.49
CA VAL A 154 -15.41 -23.31 -24.27
C VAL A 154 -16.86 -22.83 -24.41
N GLN A 155 -17.27 -22.46 -25.62
CA GLN A 155 -18.63 -21.99 -25.89
C GLN A 155 -19.69 -23.03 -25.48
N GLY A 156 -20.75 -22.57 -24.82
CA GLY A 156 -21.81 -23.40 -24.26
C GLY A 156 -21.42 -24.22 -23.02
N THR A 157 -20.15 -24.20 -22.59
CA THR A 157 -19.76 -24.81 -21.31
C THR A 157 -20.12 -23.88 -20.15
N PRO A 158 -20.46 -24.41 -18.96
CA PRO A 158 -20.77 -23.58 -17.78
C PRO A 158 -19.70 -22.53 -17.46
N ALA A 159 -18.42 -22.91 -17.41
CA ALA A 159 -17.33 -21.98 -17.10
C ALA A 159 -17.11 -20.93 -18.22
N GLY A 160 -17.13 -21.35 -19.49
CA GLY A 160 -16.97 -20.42 -20.61
C GLY A 160 -18.09 -19.38 -20.72
N GLU A 161 -19.32 -19.79 -20.42
CA GLU A 161 -20.48 -18.90 -20.44
C GLU A 161 -20.54 -18.01 -19.18
N LEU A 162 -20.05 -18.49 -18.03
CA LEU A 162 -19.84 -17.63 -16.86
C LEU A 162 -18.81 -16.53 -17.15
N ALA A 163 -17.67 -16.87 -17.77
CA ALA A 163 -16.67 -15.88 -18.19
C ALA A 163 -17.27 -14.84 -19.15
N THR A 164 -18.10 -15.27 -20.11
CA THR A 164 -18.80 -14.38 -21.04
C THR A 164 -19.78 -13.44 -20.32
N GLY A 165 -20.57 -13.95 -19.37
CA GLY A 165 -21.45 -13.10 -18.58
C GLY A 165 -20.68 -12.08 -17.73
N LEU A 166 -19.54 -12.48 -17.16
CA LEU A 166 -18.70 -11.59 -16.36
C LEU A 166 -18.07 -10.48 -17.21
N MET A 167 -17.60 -10.76 -18.44
CA MET A 167 -17.14 -9.72 -19.38
C MET A 167 -18.21 -8.64 -19.58
N ALA A 168 -19.45 -9.05 -19.87
CA ALA A 168 -20.55 -8.13 -20.13
C ALA A 168 -20.90 -7.28 -18.91
N VAL A 169 -21.05 -7.90 -17.74
CA VAL A 169 -21.53 -7.21 -16.54
C VAL A 169 -20.44 -6.36 -15.88
N VAL A 170 -19.23 -6.92 -15.75
CA VAL A 170 -18.11 -6.31 -15.02
C VAL A 170 -17.32 -5.34 -15.89
N LEU A 171 -16.92 -5.77 -17.08
CA LEU A 171 -16.05 -4.99 -17.97
C LEU A 171 -16.83 -4.16 -19.00
N GLY A 172 -18.12 -4.45 -19.18
CA GLY A 172 -18.94 -3.77 -20.19
C GLY A 172 -18.62 -4.24 -21.61
N ASP A 173 -18.05 -5.43 -21.75
CA ASP A 173 -17.76 -6.03 -23.04
C ASP A 173 -18.82 -7.10 -23.34
N THR A 174 -19.76 -6.75 -24.21
CA THR A 174 -20.84 -7.64 -24.64
C THR A 174 -20.52 -8.40 -25.92
N GLY A 175 -19.36 -8.13 -26.54
CA GLY A 175 -19.02 -8.57 -27.91
C GLY A 175 -19.74 -7.78 -29.02
N ASP A 176 -20.52 -6.74 -28.67
CA ASP A 176 -21.10 -5.78 -29.60
C ASP A 176 -20.41 -4.41 -29.41
N ASP A 177 -19.55 -4.06 -30.36
CA ASP A 177 -18.78 -2.82 -30.34
C ASP A 177 -19.61 -1.59 -30.78
N GLU A 178 -20.84 -1.78 -31.26
CA GLU A 178 -21.71 -0.67 -31.70
C GLU A 178 -22.32 0.11 -30.53
N GLU A 179 -22.44 -0.50 -29.34
CA GLU A 179 -23.01 0.12 -28.12
C GLU A 179 -21.98 0.16 -26.97
N TYR A 180 -21.17 1.22 -26.89
CA TYR A 180 -20.19 1.41 -25.80
C TYR A 180 -20.33 2.76 -25.06
N PRO A 181 -20.51 2.78 -23.73
CA PRO A 181 -20.70 1.63 -22.84
C PRO A 181 -22.08 0.98 -23.02
N PRO A 182 -22.22 -0.35 -22.86
CA PRO A 182 -23.49 -1.04 -23.08
C PRO A 182 -24.52 -0.70 -22.01
N SER A 183 -25.79 -0.60 -22.43
CA SER A 183 -26.93 -0.43 -21.52
C SER A 183 -27.12 -1.64 -20.59
N ALA A 184 -27.85 -1.44 -19.49
CA ALA A 184 -28.23 -2.53 -18.59
C ALA A 184 -28.99 -3.65 -19.32
N GLN A 185 -29.82 -3.29 -20.31
CA GLN A 185 -30.55 -4.26 -21.13
C GLN A 185 -29.61 -5.06 -22.05
N ALA A 186 -28.62 -4.42 -22.66
CA ALA A 186 -27.62 -5.11 -23.48
C ALA A 186 -26.82 -6.11 -22.64
N LYS A 187 -26.38 -5.72 -21.43
CA LYS A 187 -25.71 -6.61 -20.48
C LYS A 187 -26.57 -7.81 -20.09
N LEU A 188 -27.84 -7.58 -19.74
CA LEU A 188 -28.77 -8.65 -19.40
C LEU A 188 -29.00 -9.61 -20.58
N THR A 189 -29.14 -9.08 -21.78
CA THR A 189 -29.31 -9.87 -23.02
C THR A 189 -28.11 -10.78 -23.28
N ALA A 190 -26.89 -10.27 -23.07
CA ALA A 190 -25.67 -11.07 -23.20
C ALA A 190 -25.63 -12.24 -22.20
N VAL A 191 -26.04 -12.02 -20.95
CA VAL A 191 -26.12 -13.06 -19.92
C VAL A 191 -27.22 -14.08 -20.23
N ASP A 192 -28.38 -13.63 -20.73
CA ASP A 192 -29.47 -14.51 -21.16
C ASP A 192 -29.04 -15.43 -22.33
N ALA A 193 -28.35 -14.86 -23.33
CA ALA A 193 -27.81 -15.63 -24.45
C ALA A 193 -26.77 -16.67 -23.98
N ALA A 194 -25.95 -16.34 -22.99
CA ALA A 194 -24.99 -17.26 -22.38
C ALA A 194 -25.70 -18.44 -21.70
N LEU A 195 -26.76 -18.18 -20.91
CA LEU A 195 -27.58 -19.22 -20.29
C LEU A 195 -28.26 -20.13 -21.32
N ASP A 196 -28.76 -19.55 -22.42
CA ASP A 196 -29.40 -20.33 -23.49
C ASP A 196 -28.43 -21.26 -24.20
N ARG A 197 -27.17 -20.84 -24.41
CA ARG A 197 -26.12 -21.72 -24.96
C ARG A 197 -25.81 -22.89 -24.03
N VAL A 198 -25.75 -22.67 -22.71
CA VAL A 198 -25.58 -23.79 -21.75
C VAL A 198 -26.77 -24.75 -21.81
N ARG A 199 -28.00 -24.24 -21.89
CA ARG A 199 -29.22 -25.06 -22.00
C ARG A 199 -29.22 -25.90 -23.27
N ALA A 200 -28.92 -25.30 -24.42
CA ALA A 200 -28.84 -25.99 -25.70
C ALA A 200 -27.81 -27.13 -25.64
N ARG A 201 -26.60 -26.83 -25.16
CA ARG A 201 -25.55 -27.85 -25.01
C ARG A 201 -25.94 -28.98 -24.06
N ALA A 202 -26.60 -28.66 -22.94
CA ALA A 202 -27.07 -29.68 -21.99
C ALA A 202 -28.12 -30.61 -22.59
N GLN A 203 -29.01 -30.08 -23.43
CA GLN A 203 -30.01 -30.88 -24.16
C GLN A 203 -29.36 -31.77 -25.22
N GLU A 204 -28.36 -31.27 -25.92
CA GLU A 204 -27.62 -32.00 -26.95
C GLU A 204 -26.73 -33.11 -26.37
N SER A 205 -26.01 -32.84 -25.29
CA SER A 205 -25.08 -33.80 -24.68
C SER A 205 -25.74 -34.76 -23.68
N GLY A 206 -26.88 -34.38 -23.10
CA GLY A 206 -27.53 -35.10 -22.00
C GLY A 206 -26.79 -34.98 -20.66
N GLU A 207 -25.75 -34.15 -20.57
CA GLU A 207 -24.99 -33.93 -19.34
C GLU A 207 -25.72 -32.96 -18.40
N PRO A 208 -25.61 -33.11 -17.06
CA PRO A 208 -26.23 -32.22 -16.09
C PRO A 208 -25.45 -30.90 -15.95
N LEU A 209 -25.28 -30.16 -17.05
CA LEU A 209 -24.50 -28.92 -17.11
C LEU A 209 -25.15 -27.82 -16.27
N LEU A 210 -26.48 -27.78 -16.18
CA LEU A 210 -27.24 -26.76 -15.43
C LEU A 210 -27.06 -26.85 -13.90
N ASP A 211 -26.68 -28.03 -13.40
CA ASP A 211 -26.42 -28.27 -11.97
C ASP A 211 -24.98 -27.93 -11.56
N ARG A 212 -24.12 -27.58 -12.53
CA ARG A 212 -22.72 -27.21 -12.28
C ARG A 212 -22.64 -25.87 -11.52
N PRO A 213 -21.63 -25.69 -10.65
CA PRO A 213 -21.46 -24.45 -9.89
C PRO A 213 -21.44 -23.19 -10.76
N ASP A 214 -20.76 -23.22 -11.91
CA ASP A 214 -20.65 -22.07 -12.80
C ASP A 214 -22.00 -21.68 -13.43
N SER A 215 -22.88 -22.65 -13.69
CA SER A 215 -24.24 -22.36 -14.15
C SER A 215 -25.12 -21.77 -13.05
N ALA A 216 -24.89 -22.12 -11.79
CA ALA A 216 -25.55 -21.47 -10.65
C ALA A 216 -25.02 -20.03 -10.44
N ALA A 217 -23.71 -19.82 -10.58
CA ALA A 217 -23.11 -18.50 -10.56
C ALA A 217 -23.60 -17.60 -11.71
N LEU A 218 -23.71 -18.13 -12.93
CA LEU A 218 -24.23 -17.40 -14.09
C LEU A 218 -25.70 -16.98 -13.88
N ARG A 219 -26.53 -17.83 -13.26
CA ARG A 219 -27.90 -17.46 -12.85
C ARG A 219 -27.92 -16.37 -11.78
N THR A 220 -26.98 -16.40 -10.83
CA THR A 220 -26.83 -15.36 -9.80
C THR A 220 -26.42 -14.03 -10.44
N LEU A 221 -25.47 -14.06 -11.40
CA LEU A 221 -25.04 -12.90 -12.18
C LEU A 221 -26.18 -12.32 -13.03
N ARG A 222 -27.03 -13.17 -13.61
CA ARG A 222 -28.24 -12.74 -14.31
C ARG A 222 -29.20 -11.97 -13.40
N ALA A 223 -29.44 -12.46 -12.18
CA ALA A 223 -30.30 -11.78 -11.22
C ALA A 223 -29.74 -10.41 -10.82
N LEU A 224 -28.41 -10.32 -10.66
CA LEU A 224 -27.70 -9.06 -10.44
C LEU A 224 -27.88 -8.09 -11.61
N ALA A 225 -27.71 -8.56 -12.86
CA ALA A 225 -27.87 -7.76 -14.07
C ALA A 225 -29.32 -7.29 -14.31
N ALA A 226 -30.30 -8.08 -13.85
CA ALA A 226 -31.72 -7.74 -13.87
C ALA A 226 -32.16 -6.83 -12.71
N GLU A 227 -31.25 -6.48 -11.80
CA GLU A 227 -31.52 -5.73 -10.56
C GLU A 227 -32.63 -6.38 -9.69
N ASP A 228 -32.76 -7.71 -9.74
CA ASP A 228 -33.69 -8.48 -8.92
C ASP A 228 -33.02 -8.94 -7.62
N ARG A 229 -33.19 -8.12 -6.58
CA ARG A 229 -32.57 -8.37 -5.26
C ARG A 229 -33.03 -9.68 -4.62
N GLU A 230 -34.32 -10.01 -4.70
CA GLU A 230 -34.86 -11.20 -4.04
C GLU A 230 -34.31 -12.48 -4.69
N VAL A 231 -34.28 -12.53 -6.02
CA VAL A 231 -33.71 -13.66 -6.76
C VAL A 231 -32.20 -13.73 -6.56
N PHE A 232 -31.51 -12.59 -6.53
CA PHE A 232 -30.07 -12.55 -6.25
C PHE A 232 -29.74 -13.12 -4.87
N ASP A 233 -30.42 -12.66 -3.81
CA ASP A 233 -30.18 -13.13 -2.45
C ASP A 233 -30.44 -14.65 -2.31
N ALA A 234 -31.48 -15.16 -2.96
CA ALA A 234 -31.79 -16.60 -2.98
C ALA A 234 -30.76 -17.43 -3.77
N ALA A 235 -30.29 -16.91 -4.92
CA ALA A 235 -29.31 -17.59 -5.76
C ALA A 235 -27.90 -17.60 -5.11
N LEU A 236 -27.48 -16.48 -4.49
CA LEU A 236 -26.23 -16.40 -3.73
C LEU A 236 -26.23 -17.37 -2.55
N ALA A 237 -27.36 -17.47 -1.85
CA ALA A 237 -27.58 -18.44 -0.79
C ALA A 237 -27.39 -19.90 -1.27
N ASP A 238 -28.05 -20.27 -2.38
CA ASP A 238 -27.94 -21.62 -2.98
C ASP A 238 -26.49 -21.92 -3.41
N LEU A 239 -25.81 -20.95 -4.03
CA LEU A 239 -24.41 -21.08 -4.45
C LEU A 239 -23.48 -21.39 -3.27
N LEU A 240 -23.64 -20.67 -2.15
CA LEU A 240 -22.86 -20.88 -0.93
C LEU A 240 -23.18 -22.22 -0.22
N VAL A 241 -24.44 -22.66 -0.24
CA VAL A 241 -24.83 -23.97 0.31
C VAL A 241 -24.19 -25.10 -0.49
N ARG A 242 -24.25 -25.04 -1.83
CA ARG A 242 -23.60 -26.02 -2.71
C ARG A 242 -22.09 -26.02 -2.52
N TYR A 243 -21.50 -24.84 -2.42
CA TYR A 243 -20.07 -24.69 -2.17
C TYR A 243 -19.66 -25.34 -0.83
N ALA A 244 -20.40 -25.09 0.24
CA ALA A 244 -20.14 -25.70 1.55
C ALA A 244 -20.25 -27.23 1.53
N ALA A 245 -21.20 -27.78 0.77
CA ALA A 245 -21.39 -29.23 0.64
C ALA A 245 -20.29 -29.92 -0.18
N ALA A 246 -19.61 -29.19 -1.06
CA ALA A 246 -18.55 -29.73 -1.91
C ALA A 246 -17.17 -29.82 -1.22
N HIS A 247 -16.99 -29.16 -0.07
CA HIS A 247 -15.69 -29.05 0.60
C HIS A 247 -15.68 -29.78 1.95
N GLY A 248 -14.50 -30.26 2.35
CA GLY A 248 -14.30 -31.02 3.57
C GLY A 248 -12.98 -30.68 4.27
N PRO A 249 -12.64 -31.35 5.40
CA PRO A 249 -11.53 -30.96 6.27
C PRO A 249 -10.12 -31.00 5.63
N ALA A 250 -9.97 -31.73 4.53
CA ALA A 250 -8.70 -31.91 3.81
C ALA A 250 -8.47 -30.87 2.70
N THR A 251 -9.36 -29.88 2.55
CA THR A 251 -9.22 -28.85 1.53
C THR A 251 -8.20 -27.79 1.94
N SER A 252 -7.66 -27.09 0.94
CA SER A 252 -6.69 -26.03 1.15
C SER A 252 -7.33 -24.81 1.81
N PRO A 253 -6.62 -24.02 2.64
CA PRO A 253 -7.18 -22.82 3.26
C PRO A 253 -7.84 -21.83 2.28
N ARG A 254 -7.33 -21.70 1.03
CA ARG A 254 -7.96 -20.86 -0.01
C ARG A 254 -9.44 -21.17 -0.24
N THR A 255 -9.90 -22.40 0.01
CA THR A 255 -11.32 -22.77 -0.17
C THR A 255 -12.23 -22.10 0.85
N LEU A 256 -11.70 -21.49 1.91
CA LEU A 256 -12.49 -20.65 2.81
C LEU A 256 -12.96 -19.33 2.15
N LEU A 257 -12.41 -19.01 0.96
CA LEU A 257 -12.67 -17.80 0.20
C LEU A 257 -13.23 -18.12 -1.20
N PRO A 258 -14.54 -18.44 -1.32
CA PRO A 258 -15.14 -18.70 -2.63
C PRO A 258 -15.22 -17.41 -3.46
N LEU A 259 -14.25 -17.20 -4.35
CA LEU A 259 -14.03 -15.94 -5.06
C LEU A 259 -15.26 -15.46 -5.84
N VAL A 260 -15.95 -16.35 -6.57
CA VAL A 260 -17.15 -16.00 -7.34
C VAL A 260 -18.29 -15.47 -6.45
N PRO A 261 -18.75 -16.19 -5.39
CA PRO A 261 -19.70 -15.62 -4.43
C PRO A 261 -19.27 -14.30 -3.80
N ILE A 262 -17.99 -14.15 -3.43
CA ILE A 262 -17.48 -12.92 -2.81
C ILE A 262 -17.54 -11.77 -3.81
N ALA A 263 -17.10 -11.97 -5.06
CA ALA A 263 -17.10 -10.95 -6.11
C ALA A 263 -18.53 -10.51 -6.48
N LEU A 264 -19.48 -11.45 -6.58
CA LEU A 264 -20.89 -11.12 -6.82
C LEU A 264 -21.50 -10.31 -5.66
N ALA A 265 -21.23 -10.71 -4.42
CA ALA A 265 -21.66 -9.96 -3.22
C ALA A 265 -21.01 -8.57 -3.15
N ALA A 266 -19.73 -8.46 -3.47
CA ALA A 266 -19.00 -7.20 -3.55
C ALA A 266 -19.60 -6.28 -4.62
N PHE A 267 -19.91 -6.80 -5.80
CA PHE A 267 -20.54 -6.03 -6.86
C PHE A 267 -21.93 -5.53 -6.45
N ALA A 268 -22.77 -6.40 -5.89
CA ALA A 268 -24.09 -6.03 -5.38
C ALA A 268 -24.01 -4.94 -4.30
N TYR A 269 -23.08 -5.06 -3.36
CA TYR A 269 -22.87 -4.06 -2.32
C TYR A 269 -22.39 -2.73 -2.90
N ARG A 270 -21.30 -2.74 -3.67
CA ARG A 270 -20.59 -1.53 -4.10
C ARG A 270 -21.30 -0.78 -5.23
N ARG A 271 -22.04 -1.48 -6.11
CA ARG A 271 -22.72 -0.88 -7.26
C ARG A 271 -24.20 -0.61 -7.02
N LEU A 272 -24.89 -1.51 -6.30
CA LEU A 272 -26.34 -1.43 -6.09
C LEU A 272 -26.73 -1.08 -4.64
N GLY A 273 -25.76 -0.99 -3.71
CA GLY A 273 -26.01 -0.71 -2.30
C GLY A 273 -26.66 -1.87 -1.55
N TRP A 274 -26.59 -3.09 -2.08
CA TRP A 274 -27.24 -4.26 -1.49
C TRP A 274 -26.35 -4.95 -0.47
N THR A 275 -26.75 -4.90 0.80
CA THR A 275 -26.13 -5.73 1.84
C THR A 275 -26.56 -7.19 1.67
N PRO A 276 -25.62 -8.17 1.62
CA PRO A 276 -25.98 -9.59 1.50
C PRO A 276 -26.96 -10.04 2.59
N ALA A 277 -28.05 -10.70 2.21
CA ALA A 277 -29.05 -11.20 3.18
C ALA A 277 -28.59 -12.45 3.95
N VAL A 278 -27.53 -13.11 3.48
CA VAL A 278 -26.91 -14.27 4.12
C VAL A 278 -25.87 -13.84 5.14
N ARG A 279 -25.92 -14.44 6.34
CA ARG A 279 -24.85 -14.33 7.35
C ARG A 279 -23.95 -15.56 7.25
N THR A 280 -22.70 -15.35 6.84
CA THR A 280 -21.73 -16.42 6.63
C THR A 280 -20.30 -15.89 6.74
N ALA A 281 -19.36 -16.74 7.16
CA ALA A 281 -17.92 -16.43 7.15
C ALA A 281 -17.27 -16.65 5.76
N TYR A 282 -18.02 -17.12 4.76
CA TYR A 282 -17.57 -17.15 3.37
C TYR A 282 -17.58 -15.78 2.69
N LEU A 283 -18.24 -14.79 3.29
CA LEU A 283 -18.32 -13.42 2.77
C LEU A 283 -17.66 -12.47 3.78
N PRO A 284 -16.32 -12.44 3.87
CA PRO A 284 -15.62 -11.48 4.74
C PRO A 284 -16.07 -10.06 4.39
N HIS A 285 -16.48 -9.28 5.40
CA HIS A 285 -17.07 -7.97 5.15
C HIS A 285 -16.05 -6.98 4.60
N ALA A 286 -14.76 -7.08 4.96
CA ALA A 286 -13.70 -6.30 4.33
C ALA A 286 -13.58 -6.59 2.82
N LEU A 287 -13.70 -7.85 2.38
CA LEU A 287 -13.63 -8.19 0.96
C LEU A 287 -14.88 -7.74 0.20
N VAL A 288 -16.07 -7.82 0.80
CA VAL A 288 -17.32 -7.37 0.17
C VAL A 288 -17.34 -5.84 0.04
N THR A 289 -16.97 -5.11 1.08
CA THR A 289 -17.02 -3.64 1.11
C THR A 289 -15.83 -2.96 0.42
N GLY A 290 -14.75 -3.68 0.13
CA GLY A 290 -13.53 -3.08 -0.40
C GLY A 290 -12.69 -2.40 0.69
N PHE A 291 -12.75 -2.95 1.90
CA PHE A 291 -12.14 -2.40 3.11
C PHE A 291 -12.57 -0.95 3.34
N GLU A 292 -13.88 -0.72 3.25
CA GLU A 292 -14.51 0.57 3.49
C GLU A 292 -14.10 1.10 4.86
N THR A 293 -13.60 2.33 4.89
CA THR A 293 -13.28 3.03 6.13
C THR A 293 -14.23 4.22 6.27
N ARG A 294 -14.35 4.76 7.47
CA ARG A 294 -15.12 6.00 7.70
C ARG A 294 -14.47 7.25 7.07
N GLY A 295 -13.44 7.08 6.25
CA GLY A 295 -12.60 8.17 5.75
C GLY A 295 -11.73 8.81 6.83
N PRO A 296 -10.86 9.75 6.44
CA PRO A 296 -10.01 10.49 7.37
C PRO A 296 -10.88 11.31 8.34
N ARG A 297 -10.38 11.55 9.56
CA ARG A 297 -11.01 12.43 10.56
C ARG A 297 -11.12 13.86 10.03
N VAL A 298 -10.20 14.28 9.17
CA VAL A 298 -10.21 15.59 8.50
C VAL A 298 -9.51 15.51 7.14
N ALA A 299 -10.00 16.25 6.15
CA ALA A 299 -9.35 16.40 4.85
C ALA A 299 -8.32 17.55 4.87
N GLY A 300 -7.65 17.78 3.74
CA GLY A 300 -6.69 18.89 3.62
C GLY A 300 -7.32 20.26 3.97
N PHE A 301 -6.54 21.14 4.59
CA PHE A 301 -6.95 22.49 4.99
C PHE A 301 -8.21 22.54 5.88
N GLY A 302 -8.28 21.65 6.87
CA GLY A 302 -9.38 21.60 7.86
C GLY A 302 -10.77 21.27 7.29
N ARG A 303 -10.84 20.85 6.02
CA ARG A 303 -12.10 20.57 5.31
C ARG A 303 -12.71 19.25 5.77
N SER A 304 -14.03 19.16 5.69
CA SER A 304 -14.78 17.92 5.92
C SER A 304 -14.47 17.24 7.25
N ARG A 305 -14.30 18.01 8.33
CA ARG A 305 -14.12 17.49 9.69
C ARG A 305 -15.25 16.55 10.06
N ARG A 306 -14.90 15.35 10.50
CA ARG A 306 -15.87 14.37 10.99
C ARG A 306 -16.39 14.79 12.37
N PRO A 307 -17.71 14.97 12.55
CA PRO A 307 -18.27 15.44 13.83
C PRO A 307 -17.94 14.51 15.01
N ASP A 308 -17.91 13.20 14.79
CA ASP A 308 -17.57 12.21 15.82
C ASP A 308 -16.09 12.31 16.23
N ALA A 309 -15.20 12.62 15.30
CA ALA A 309 -13.77 12.79 15.57
C ALA A 309 -13.48 14.08 16.35
N VAL A 310 -14.17 15.17 16.00
CA VAL A 310 -14.11 16.44 16.75
C VAL A 310 -14.60 16.23 18.18
N ALA A 311 -15.74 15.55 18.35
CA ALA A 311 -16.29 15.23 19.67
C ALA A 311 -15.31 14.36 20.50
N ALA A 312 -14.67 13.37 19.89
CA ALA A 312 -13.67 12.53 20.56
C ALA A 312 -12.45 13.34 21.03
N LEU A 313 -11.93 14.23 20.18
CA LEU A 313 -10.80 15.10 20.51
C LEU A 313 -11.15 16.13 21.61
N ALA A 314 -12.40 16.58 21.66
CA ALA A 314 -12.90 17.46 22.72
C ALA A 314 -13.06 16.71 24.06
N ALA A 315 -13.38 15.41 24.03
CA ALA A 315 -13.52 14.58 25.22
C ALA A 315 -12.17 14.22 25.86
N GLY A 316 -11.09 14.18 25.08
CA GLY A 316 -9.74 13.91 25.59
C GLY A 316 -8.72 13.67 24.47
N PRO A 317 -7.46 13.38 24.83
CA PRO A 317 -6.44 13.07 23.84
C PRO A 317 -6.81 11.84 23.02
N LEU A 318 -6.57 11.90 21.71
CA LEU A 318 -6.72 10.73 20.83
C LEU A 318 -5.55 9.77 21.08
N VAL A 319 -5.84 8.48 21.26
CA VAL A 319 -4.81 7.47 21.52
C VAL A 319 -4.54 6.69 20.23
N VAL A 320 -3.27 6.62 19.83
CA VAL A 320 -2.81 5.78 18.71
C VAL A 320 -1.75 4.81 19.21
N GLU A 321 -2.10 3.52 19.24
CA GLU A 321 -1.21 2.45 19.67
C GLU A 321 -0.11 2.17 18.65
N ARG A 322 1.07 1.79 19.14
CA ARG A 322 2.18 1.28 18.34
C ARG A 322 2.39 -0.20 18.69
N PRO A 323 2.38 -1.12 17.72
CA PRO A 323 2.77 -2.51 17.93
C PRO A 323 4.16 -2.64 18.55
N ALA A 324 4.41 -3.72 19.28
CA ALA A 324 5.72 -3.97 19.87
C ALA A 324 6.79 -3.99 18.77
N CYS A 325 7.78 -3.11 18.91
CA CYS A 325 8.93 -2.97 18.03
C CYS A 325 10.18 -2.67 18.85
N GLU A 326 10.27 -3.26 20.05
CA GLU A 326 11.43 -3.14 20.94
C GLU A 326 12.62 -3.86 20.32
N ARG A 327 13.78 -3.20 20.36
CA ARG A 327 14.96 -3.69 19.65
C ARG A 327 16.23 -3.42 20.44
N ILE A 328 17.11 -4.41 20.43
CA ILE A 328 18.47 -4.28 20.94
C ILE A 328 19.33 -3.80 19.78
N VAL A 329 19.88 -2.59 19.90
CA VAL A 329 20.87 -2.09 18.94
C VAL A 329 22.18 -2.82 19.21
N ASP A 330 22.70 -3.53 18.20
CA ASP A 330 23.98 -4.22 18.30
C ASP A 330 25.11 -3.23 18.60
N ALA A 331 25.94 -3.53 19.59
CA ALA A 331 27.10 -2.72 19.96
C ALA A 331 28.09 -2.57 18.80
N ARG A 332 28.21 -3.57 17.92
CA ARG A 332 29.04 -3.53 16.72
C ARG A 332 28.52 -2.49 15.72
N VAL A 333 27.20 -2.38 15.55
CA VAL A 333 26.58 -1.38 14.68
C VAL A 333 26.82 0.03 15.24
N THR A 334 26.69 0.18 16.56
CA THR A 334 26.98 1.46 17.22
C THR A 334 28.44 1.88 17.05
N ALA A 335 29.39 0.96 17.28
CA ALA A 335 30.82 1.22 17.10
C ALA A 335 31.18 1.56 15.64
N MET A 336 30.55 0.89 14.67
CA MET A 336 30.71 1.20 13.25
C MET A 336 30.26 2.63 12.93
N TYR A 337 29.10 3.06 13.46
CA TYR A 337 28.62 4.43 13.26
C TYR A 337 29.48 5.49 13.95
N GLU A 338 30.04 5.18 15.12
CA GLU A 338 31.01 6.04 15.80
C GLU A 338 32.32 6.18 15.00
N GLU A 339 32.78 5.10 14.37
CA GLU A 339 33.94 5.12 13.47
C GLU A 339 33.66 5.96 12.22
N SER A 340 32.50 5.79 11.59
CA SER A 340 32.07 6.61 10.44
C SER A 340 31.98 8.10 10.80
N LEU A 341 31.47 8.44 12.00
CA LEU A 341 31.47 9.81 12.50
C LEU A 341 32.90 10.35 12.66
N LYS A 342 33.80 9.58 13.28
CA LYS A 342 35.20 9.99 13.46
C LYS A 342 35.87 10.26 12.12
N GLU A 343 35.63 9.40 11.13
CA GLU A 343 36.11 9.53 9.76
C GLU A 343 35.52 10.73 8.99
N ALA A 344 34.28 11.12 9.30
CA ALA A 344 33.65 12.27 8.67
C ALA A 344 34.18 13.61 9.20
N LEU A 345 34.66 13.64 10.45
CA LEU A 345 35.11 14.85 11.13
C LEU A 345 36.65 14.96 11.23
N THR A 346 37.39 13.91 10.89
CA THR A 346 38.86 13.87 10.98
C THR A 346 39.47 13.68 9.58
N PRO A 347 40.28 14.62 9.07
CA PRO A 347 40.92 14.45 7.77
C PRO A 347 41.97 13.34 7.83
N ALA A 348 42.04 12.52 6.79
CA ALA A 348 43.17 11.62 6.57
C ALA A 348 44.42 12.42 6.20
N GLU A 349 45.60 11.86 6.44
CA GLU A 349 46.87 12.56 6.22
C GLU A 349 47.01 12.99 4.74
N GLY A 350 46.96 14.30 4.49
CA GLY A 350 47.06 14.88 3.14
C GLY A 350 45.76 14.95 2.33
N GLU A 351 44.62 14.48 2.85
CA GLU A 351 43.34 14.48 2.14
C GLU A 351 42.32 15.46 2.74
N PRO A 352 41.55 16.19 1.92
CA PRO A 352 40.46 17.03 2.41
C PRO A 352 39.31 16.17 2.97
N LEU A 353 38.56 16.72 3.93
CA LEU A 353 37.33 16.09 4.41
C LEU A 353 36.32 15.93 3.27
N ALA A 354 35.69 14.76 3.19
CA ALA A 354 34.77 14.41 2.13
C ALA A 354 33.31 14.73 2.51
N VAL A 355 32.62 15.52 1.69
CA VAL A 355 31.26 15.99 1.96
C VAL A 355 30.24 14.84 1.97
N TRP A 356 30.44 13.80 1.15
CA TRP A 356 29.56 12.62 1.10
C TRP A 356 29.50 11.86 2.44
N ARG A 357 30.56 11.90 3.25
CA ARG A 357 30.57 11.28 4.58
C ARG A 357 29.57 11.95 5.54
N LEU A 358 29.32 13.26 5.39
CA LEU A 358 28.32 13.96 6.22
C LEU A 358 26.91 13.42 5.97
N ARG A 359 26.58 13.08 4.71
CA ARG A 359 25.31 12.44 4.36
C ARG A 359 25.17 11.07 5.03
N ASP A 360 26.22 10.26 4.95
CA ASP A 360 26.19 8.88 5.44
C ASP A 360 26.06 8.86 6.96
N VAL A 361 26.84 9.69 7.66
CA VAL A 361 26.75 9.81 9.13
C VAL A 361 25.38 10.37 9.55
N MET A 362 24.81 11.33 8.83
CA MET A 362 23.43 11.78 9.10
C MET A 362 22.41 10.64 8.95
N ALA A 363 22.55 9.79 7.93
CA ALA A 363 21.68 8.62 7.74
C ALA A 363 21.89 7.56 8.84
N ASP A 364 23.11 7.41 9.34
CA ASP A 364 23.40 6.52 10.47
C ASP A 364 22.80 7.04 11.78
N GLN A 365 22.86 8.36 12.02
CA GLN A 365 22.19 8.98 13.17
C GLN A 365 20.67 8.81 13.11
N GLU A 366 20.07 8.96 11.92
CA GLU A 366 18.64 8.65 11.73
C GLU A 366 18.31 7.22 12.12
N ARG A 367 19.06 6.25 11.58
CA ARG A 367 18.83 4.83 11.87
C ARG A 367 18.96 4.59 13.37
N LEU A 368 20.04 5.04 14.01
CA LEU A 368 20.24 4.91 15.46
C LEU A 368 19.08 5.48 16.27
N PHE A 369 18.59 6.67 15.91
CA PHE A 369 17.45 7.28 16.57
C PHE A 369 16.21 6.40 16.43
N LYS A 370 15.88 5.98 15.21
CA LYS A 370 14.73 5.14 14.91
C LYS A 370 14.76 3.81 15.66
N TRP A 371 15.90 3.09 15.64
CA TRP A 371 16.06 1.84 16.40
C TRP A 371 15.85 2.05 17.91
N ARG A 372 16.39 3.14 18.48
CA ARG A 372 16.23 3.44 19.92
C ARG A 372 14.81 3.89 20.28
N ALA A 373 14.10 4.56 19.36
CA ALA A 373 12.73 5.04 19.58
C ALA A 373 11.71 3.90 19.73
N GLY A 374 12.03 2.69 19.25
CA GLY A 374 11.21 1.49 19.47
C GLY A 374 11.12 1.06 20.93
N ASN A 375 12.12 1.42 21.75
CA ASN A 375 12.16 1.04 23.17
C ASN A 375 11.23 1.92 24.02
N PRO A 376 10.51 1.34 25.00
CA PRO A 376 9.49 2.03 25.79
C PRO A 376 10.08 2.99 26.84
N SER A 377 11.38 2.90 27.11
CA SER A 377 12.09 3.87 27.94
C SER A 377 11.99 5.25 27.29
N GLY A 378 11.67 6.28 28.08
CA GLY A 378 11.65 7.67 27.62
C GLY A 378 12.94 8.11 26.93
N VAL A 379 12.92 9.29 26.34
CA VAL A 379 14.03 9.73 25.48
C VAL A 379 15.27 9.97 26.34
N THR A 380 16.34 9.25 26.02
CA THR A 380 17.63 9.37 26.71
C THR A 380 18.43 10.56 26.19
N ASP A 381 19.37 11.08 27.00
CA ASP A 381 20.33 12.10 26.57
C ASP A 381 21.09 11.69 25.31
N ALA A 382 21.36 10.39 25.15
CA ALA A 382 21.98 9.84 23.96
C ALA A 382 21.11 9.97 22.69
N GLN A 383 19.78 9.83 22.81
CA GLN A 383 18.86 10.05 21.68
C GLN A 383 18.76 11.53 21.31
N LEU A 384 18.77 12.43 22.30
CA LEU A 384 18.83 13.87 22.07
C LEU A 384 20.13 14.26 21.35
N ALA A 385 21.27 13.75 21.81
CA ALA A 385 22.57 13.99 21.18
C ALA A 385 22.59 13.51 19.71
N THR A 386 22.03 12.32 19.42
CA THR A 386 21.89 11.80 18.05
C THR A 386 21.08 12.75 17.16
N LEU A 387 19.95 13.28 17.65
CA LEU A 387 19.11 14.22 16.90
C LEU A 387 19.82 15.57 16.64
N MET A 388 20.50 16.10 17.66
CA MET A 388 21.27 17.35 17.54
C MET A 388 22.42 17.21 16.54
N LEU A 389 23.17 16.11 16.62
CA LEU A 389 24.25 15.81 15.69
C LEU A 389 23.73 15.69 14.25
N ALA A 390 22.62 14.96 14.04
CA ALA A 390 22.02 14.83 12.71
C ALA A 390 21.56 16.19 12.13
N SER A 391 20.97 17.05 12.97
CA SER A 391 20.59 18.43 12.60
C SER A 391 21.81 19.24 12.14
N GLN A 392 22.90 19.21 12.91
CA GLN A 392 24.13 19.95 12.60
C GLN A 392 24.80 19.43 11.32
N LEU A 393 24.88 18.11 11.13
CA LEU A 393 25.44 17.48 9.94
C LEU A 393 24.65 17.85 8.68
N GLY A 394 23.33 17.81 8.76
CA GLY A 394 22.44 18.26 7.68
C GLY A 394 22.69 19.72 7.35
N ALA A 395 22.64 20.60 8.34
CA ALA A 395 22.89 22.02 8.13
C ALA A 395 24.29 22.31 7.56
N ALA A 396 25.32 21.60 8.03
CA ALA A 396 26.67 21.70 7.50
C ALA A 396 26.73 21.31 6.01
N ALA A 397 26.14 20.19 5.61
CA ALA A 397 26.11 19.76 4.22
C ALA A 397 25.48 20.81 3.29
N PHE A 398 24.36 21.42 3.71
CA PHE A 398 23.68 22.45 2.91
C PHE A 398 24.40 23.81 2.95
N ARG A 399 25.10 24.17 4.04
CA ARG A 399 26.01 25.33 4.06
C ARG A 399 27.18 25.16 3.08
N ILE A 400 27.76 23.95 3.01
CA ILE A 400 28.82 23.61 2.04
C ILE A 400 28.30 23.76 0.60
N GLY A 401 27.09 23.28 0.33
CA GLY A 401 26.47 23.41 -1.00
C GLY A 401 26.12 24.84 -1.41
N LEU A 402 25.88 25.74 -0.44
CA LEU A 402 25.65 27.17 -0.66
C LEU A 402 26.93 27.95 -0.94
N ALA A 403 28.09 27.46 -0.49
CA ALA A 403 29.36 28.12 -0.70
C ALA A 403 29.72 28.20 -2.19
N GLU A 404 30.53 29.20 -2.54
CA GLU A 404 30.94 29.42 -3.92
C GLU A 404 31.81 28.26 -4.43
N PRO A 405 31.50 27.67 -5.61
CA PRO A 405 32.32 26.59 -6.17
C PRO A 405 33.80 26.96 -6.28
N GLY A 406 34.68 26.05 -5.86
CA GLY A 406 36.14 26.28 -5.83
C GLY A 406 36.66 26.96 -4.56
N THR A 407 35.78 27.32 -3.62
CA THR A 407 36.17 27.83 -2.29
C THR A 407 36.13 26.73 -1.22
N ARG A 408 36.40 27.09 0.04
CA ARG A 408 36.17 26.23 1.20
C ARG A 408 35.06 26.82 2.07
N ALA A 409 34.20 25.95 2.58
CA ALA A 409 33.14 26.31 3.52
C ALA A 409 33.56 25.93 4.95
N GLU A 410 33.41 26.86 5.88
CA GLU A 410 33.55 26.59 7.30
C GLU A 410 32.20 26.20 7.91
N VAL A 411 32.16 25.09 8.63
CA VAL A 411 30.95 24.57 9.28
C VAL A 411 31.27 24.18 10.72
N SER A 412 30.30 24.32 11.62
CA SER A 412 30.43 23.88 13.01
C SER A 412 29.63 22.59 13.22
N VAL A 413 30.27 21.55 13.73
CA VAL A 413 29.66 20.27 14.11
C VAL A 413 30.24 19.86 15.46
N GLU A 414 29.39 19.58 16.45
CA GLU A 414 29.79 19.31 17.84
C GLU A 414 30.73 20.37 18.44
N GLY A 415 30.53 21.64 18.07
CA GLY A 415 31.39 22.76 18.50
C GLY A 415 32.78 22.79 17.85
N ARG A 416 33.08 21.89 16.91
CA ARG A 416 34.31 21.90 16.11
C ARG A 416 34.09 22.68 14.83
N THR A 417 34.96 23.63 14.52
CA THR A 417 35.00 24.29 13.21
C THR A 417 35.76 23.43 12.22
N LEU A 418 35.08 22.99 11.16
CA LEU A 418 35.61 22.12 10.12
C LEU A 418 35.59 22.85 8.78
N SER A 419 36.58 22.59 7.94
CA SER A 419 36.71 23.22 6.62
C SER A 419 36.57 22.17 5.52
N TYR A 420 35.50 22.27 4.73
CA TYR A 420 35.21 21.39 3.60
C TYR A 420 35.39 22.13 2.28
N PRO A 421 35.80 21.46 1.18
CA PRO A 421 35.67 22.04 -0.14
C PRO A 421 34.20 22.32 -0.45
N ALA A 422 33.92 23.48 -1.05
CA ALA A 422 32.58 23.81 -1.51
C ALA A 422 32.17 22.84 -2.63
N GLU A 423 31.13 22.05 -2.38
CA GLU A 423 30.68 20.99 -3.28
C GLU A 423 29.17 21.05 -3.45
N ARG A 424 28.73 21.22 -4.70
CA ARG A 424 27.33 21.09 -5.09
C ARG A 424 27.15 19.74 -5.78
N GLY A 425 26.65 18.76 -5.03
CA GLY A 425 26.55 17.38 -5.48
C GLY A 425 25.33 16.64 -4.92
N GLU A 426 25.30 15.32 -5.07
CA GLU A 426 24.18 14.48 -4.64
C GLU A 426 23.93 14.51 -3.12
N VAL A 427 24.93 14.88 -2.33
CA VAL A 427 24.86 15.03 -0.86
C VAL A 427 23.70 15.97 -0.46
N ILE A 428 23.46 17.03 -1.21
CA ILE A 428 22.39 18.02 -0.97
C ILE A 428 21.13 17.77 -1.81
N GLY A 429 20.86 16.52 -2.20
CA GLY A 429 19.65 16.13 -2.93
C GLY A 429 18.36 16.22 -2.10
N ALA A 430 17.22 16.22 -2.78
CA ALA A 430 15.88 16.44 -2.20
C ALA A 430 15.54 15.53 -1.01
N GLY A 431 15.91 14.25 -1.06
CA GLY A 431 15.69 13.32 0.05
C GLY A 431 16.48 13.69 1.31
N ASN A 432 17.76 14.06 1.15
CA ASN A 432 18.60 14.53 2.26
C ASN A 432 18.14 15.89 2.79
N TRP A 433 17.59 16.74 1.90
CA TRP A 433 16.99 18.01 2.31
C TRP A 433 15.81 17.79 3.26
N GLN A 434 14.87 16.91 2.88
CA GLN A 434 13.72 16.59 3.74
C GLN A 434 14.15 16.02 5.09
N ARG A 435 15.13 15.10 5.09
CA ARG A 435 15.70 14.52 6.30
C ARG A 435 16.36 15.57 7.21
N ALA A 436 17.18 16.46 6.65
CA ALA A 436 17.81 17.54 7.39
C ALA A 436 16.77 18.52 7.97
N VAL A 437 15.71 18.83 7.20
CA VAL A 437 14.60 19.68 7.66
C VAL A 437 13.87 19.00 8.83
N ALA A 438 13.58 17.71 8.73
CA ALA A 438 12.95 16.97 9.82
C ALA A 438 13.77 17.07 11.11
N PHE A 439 15.10 16.86 11.05
CA PHE A 439 15.96 17.02 12.23
C PHE A 439 15.96 18.46 12.77
N ALA A 440 16.11 19.47 11.92
CA ALA A 440 16.10 20.87 12.36
C ALA A 440 14.75 21.28 12.99
N LEU A 441 13.64 20.73 12.50
CA LEU A 441 12.31 20.92 13.10
C LEU A 441 12.13 20.13 14.40
N ILE A 442 12.73 18.95 14.53
CA ILE A 442 12.71 18.17 15.78
C ILE A 442 13.53 18.86 16.86
N THR A 443 14.74 19.33 16.55
CA THR A 443 15.65 20.00 17.50
C THR A 443 15.25 21.44 17.79
N GLY A 444 14.65 22.13 16.81
CA GLY A 444 14.29 23.54 16.90
C GLY A 444 15.44 24.51 16.66
N ALA A 445 16.61 24.01 16.23
CA ALA A 445 17.80 24.82 15.94
C ALA A 445 17.57 25.68 14.69
N ARG A 446 17.30 26.98 14.88
CA ARG A 446 17.00 27.92 13.78
C ARG A 446 18.20 28.11 12.86
N GLU A 447 19.40 28.12 13.44
CA GLU A 447 20.67 28.17 12.74
C GLU A 447 20.85 27.00 11.77
N ASP A 448 20.35 25.82 12.12
CA ASP A 448 20.41 24.62 11.30
C ASP A 448 19.33 24.59 10.21
N LEU A 449 18.15 25.16 10.52
CA LEU A 449 17.07 25.30 9.55
C LEU A 449 17.38 26.32 8.44
N ALA A 450 18.10 27.40 8.76
CA ALA A 450 18.38 28.50 7.84
C ALA A 450 18.99 28.09 6.47
N PRO A 451 20.10 27.31 6.40
CA PRO A 451 20.65 26.87 5.11
C PRO A 451 19.69 25.98 4.29
N LEU A 452 18.80 25.24 4.97
CA LEU A 452 17.82 24.37 4.32
C LEU A 452 16.72 25.20 3.65
N VAL A 453 16.27 26.28 4.29
CA VAL A 453 15.30 27.22 3.70
C VAL A 453 15.89 27.99 2.52
N LEU A 454 17.18 28.32 2.58
CA LEU A 454 17.87 29.03 1.49
C LEU A 454 18.07 28.16 0.24
N THR A 455 18.33 26.87 0.42
CA THR A 455 18.56 25.93 -0.68
C THR A 455 17.25 25.41 -1.26
N GLY A 456 16.41 24.79 -0.43
CA GLY A 456 15.24 24.05 -0.88
C GLY A 456 15.56 22.68 -1.51
N PRO A 457 14.53 21.86 -1.79
CA PRO A 457 14.72 20.47 -2.23
C PRO A 457 15.29 20.33 -3.64
N VAL A 458 15.08 21.33 -4.51
CA VAL A 458 15.48 21.31 -5.93
C VAL A 458 16.79 22.05 -6.22
N PHE A 459 17.49 22.52 -5.19
CA PHE A 459 18.69 23.35 -5.33
C PHE A 459 19.81 22.66 -6.13
N ALA A 460 20.01 21.37 -5.87
CA ALA A 460 21.07 20.59 -6.51
C ALA A 460 20.66 20.09 -7.90
N ARG A 461 19.42 19.60 -8.02
CA ARG A 461 18.82 19.06 -9.25
C ARG A 461 17.29 18.98 -9.09
N PRO A 462 16.53 18.86 -10.20
CA PRO A 462 15.09 18.56 -10.14
C PRO A 462 14.80 17.28 -9.34
N ASP A 463 13.66 17.26 -8.66
CA ASP A 463 13.19 16.11 -7.90
C ASP A 463 12.16 15.30 -8.71
N GLY A 464 12.60 14.16 -9.25
CA GLY A 464 11.73 13.24 -10.00
C GLY A 464 10.99 12.22 -9.13
N SER A 465 11.11 12.29 -7.80
CA SER A 465 10.50 11.31 -6.91
C SER A 465 9.02 11.62 -6.66
N ALA A 466 8.24 10.61 -6.27
CA ALA A 466 6.83 10.78 -5.90
C ALA A 466 6.61 11.77 -4.73
N PHE A 467 7.67 12.13 -4.00
CA PHE A 467 7.63 13.00 -2.82
C PHE A 467 7.92 14.47 -3.14
N SER A 468 8.22 14.80 -4.41
CA SER A 468 8.59 16.15 -4.84
C SER A 468 7.56 17.20 -4.43
N ALA A 469 6.28 16.94 -4.69
CA ALA A 469 5.20 17.85 -4.34
C ALA A 469 5.11 18.13 -2.83
N TYR A 470 5.34 17.12 -1.98
CA TYR A 470 5.38 17.31 -0.52
C TYR A 470 6.58 18.16 -0.09
N ARG A 471 7.76 17.91 -0.66
CA ARG A 471 8.97 18.68 -0.33
C ARG A 471 8.86 20.14 -0.76
N GLU A 472 8.26 20.39 -1.91
CA GLU A 472 7.93 21.74 -2.38
C GLU A 472 6.95 22.43 -1.42
N ALA A 473 5.88 21.73 -1.00
CA ALA A 473 4.92 22.26 -0.02
C ALA A 473 5.59 22.61 1.32
N LEU A 474 6.45 21.71 1.82
CA LEU A 474 7.18 21.94 3.06
C LEU A 474 8.13 23.14 2.93
N HIS A 475 8.82 23.28 1.81
CA HIS A 475 9.71 24.41 1.56
C HIS A 475 8.94 25.73 1.44
N ALA A 476 7.84 25.73 0.69
CA ALA A 476 6.95 26.89 0.53
C ALA A 476 6.39 27.36 1.89
N TYR A 477 5.98 26.42 2.75
CA TYR A 477 5.58 26.69 4.13
C TYR A 477 6.69 27.32 4.95
N LEU A 478 7.89 26.75 4.95
CA LEU A 478 9.02 27.26 5.74
C LEU A 478 9.51 28.63 5.25
N LYS A 479 9.41 28.91 3.94
CA LYS A 479 9.77 30.20 3.34
C LYS A 479 8.66 31.25 3.50
N GLY A 480 7.43 30.84 3.79
CA GLY A 480 6.26 31.71 3.79
C GLY A 480 5.87 32.21 2.40
N ALA A 481 6.15 31.43 1.35
CA ALA A 481 5.94 31.81 -0.04
C ALA A 481 4.98 30.85 -0.75
N ASP A 482 3.72 31.25 -0.91
CA ASP A 482 2.63 30.47 -1.54
C ASP A 482 2.50 29.00 -1.04
N PRO A 483 2.36 28.79 0.29
CA PRO A 483 2.29 27.44 0.84
C PRO A 483 0.99 26.69 0.51
N GLU A 484 -0.12 27.40 0.28
CA GLU A 484 -1.43 26.79 0.03
C GLU A 484 -1.46 26.06 -1.32
N ALA A 485 -1.05 26.72 -2.41
CA ALA A 485 -1.03 26.10 -3.73
C ALA A 485 -0.06 24.90 -3.78
N ALA A 486 1.08 25.00 -3.10
CA ALA A 486 2.04 23.90 -3.01
C ALA A 486 1.49 22.71 -2.20
N ALA A 487 0.85 22.97 -1.06
CA ALA A 487 0.21 21.92 -0.27
C ALA A 487 -0.96 21.25 -1.01
N GLN A 488 -1.73 21.99 -1.81
CA GLN A 488 -2.78 21.42 -2.66
C GLN A 488 -2.21 20.41 -3.68
N ARG A 489 -1.08 20.74 -4.34
CA ARG A 489 -0.38 19.79 -5.23
C ARG A 489 0.11 18.55 -4.49
N ALA A 490 0.60 18.71 -3.26
CA ALA A 490 1.03 17.58 -2.44
C ALA A 490 -0.14 16.64 -2.09
N LEU A 491 -1.33 17.18 -1.80
CA LEU A 491 -2.54 16.40 -1.55
C LEU A 491 -2.98 15.62 -2.81
N GLU A 492 -2.99 16.27 -3.97
CA GLU A 492 -3.33 15.62 -5.24
C GLU A 492 -2.36 14.49 -5.59
N GLN A 493 -1.05 14.70 -5.36
CA GLN A 493 -0.04 13.66 -5.58
C GLN A 493 -0.23 12.48 -4.61
N ASN A 494 -0.63 12.75 -3.36
CA ASN A 494 -0.90 11.71 -2.37
C ASN A 494 -2.09 10.82 -2.80
N GLU A 495 -3.17 11.42 -3.30
CA GLU A 495 -4.32 10.68 -3.83
C GLU A 495 -3.93 9.83 -5.05
N ARG A 496 -3.11 10.36 -5.97
CA ARG A 496 -2.61 9.61 -7.14
C ARG A 496 -1.72 8.43 -6.73
N ALA A 497 -0.94 8.58 -5.67
CA ALA A 497 0.02 7.59 -5.19
C ALA A 497 -0.57 6.56 -4.22
N ARG A 498 -1.87 6.65 -3.88
CA ARG A 498 -2.53 5.81 -2.86
C ARG A 498 -2.30 4.30 -3.02
N ASP A 499 -2.20 3.83 -4.27
CA ASP A 499 -2.01 2.41 -4.59
C ASP A 499 -0.55 2.03 -4.92
N TRP A 500 0.41 2.96 -4.88
CA TRP A 500 1.80 2.69 -5.32
C TRP A 500 2.61 1.87 -4.30
N GLY A 501 2.02 1.56 -3.14
CA GLY A 501 2.52 0.56 -2.19
C GLY A 501 3.72 0.98 -1.34
N PHE A 502 4.00 2.29 -1.25
CA PHE A 502 4.91 2.86 -0.27
C PHE A 502 4.20 3.95 0.55
N ALA A 503 4.70 4.22 1.75
CA ALA A 503 4.15 5.26 2.62
C ALA A 503 4.48 6.65 2.08
N MET A 504 3.45 7.42 1.70
CA MET A 504 3.60 8.81 1.30
C MET A 504 3.81 9.73 2.52
N PRO A 505 4.57 10.83 2.38
CA PRO A 505 4.71 11.82 3.44
C PRO A 505 3.36 12.43 3.86
N PRO A 506 3.24 12.97 5.10
CA PRO A 506 1.95 13.34 5.70
C PRO A 506 1.43 14.69 5.17
N ALA A 507 1.05 14.75 3.88
CA ALA A 507 0.58 15.97 3.21
C ALA A 507 -0.66 16.59 3.86
N VAL A 508 -1.60 15.77 4.35
CA VAL A 508 -2.79 16.25 5.08
C VAL A 508 -2.37 16.95 6.37
N LEU A 509 -1.42 16.39 7.12
CA LEU A 509 -0.90 17.00 8.35
C LEU A 509 -0.22 18.35 8.08
N LEU A 510 0.64 18.40 7.05
CA LEU A 510 1.29 19.64 6.63
C LEU A 510 0.28 20.71 6.22
N SER A 511 -0.79 20.35 5.50
CA SER A 511 -1.82 21.31 5.08
C SER A 511 -2.52 22.00 6.27
N GLN A 512 -2.61 21.35 7.44
CA GLN A 512 -3.18 21.96 8.64
C GLN A 512 -2.26 23.02 9.26
N LEU A 513 -0.93 22.84 9.12
CA LEU A 513 0.03 23.88 9.51
C LEU A 513 -0.01 25.08 8.58
N VAL A 514 -0.26 24.85 7.28
CA VAL A 514 -0.46 25.91 6.29
C VAL A 514 -1.73 26.70 6.61
N GLU A 515 -2.83 26.01 6.91
CA GLU A 515 -4.10 26.64 7.30
C GLU A 515 -4.02 27.36 8.66
N GLY A 516 -3.20 26.84 9.58
CA GLY A 516 -3.12 27.34 10.94
C GLY A 516 -4.21 26.80 11.88
N ASP A 517 -4.79 25.64 11.57
CA ASP A 517 -5.87 25.01 12.34
C ASP A 517 -5.34 23.92 13.29
N GLU A 518 -5.23 24.25 14.58
CA GLU A 518 -4.76 23.33 15.64
C GLU A 518 -5.68 22.13 15.87
N GLU A 519 -7.01 22.31 15.77
CA GLU A 519 -7.96 21.21 15.96
C GLU A 519 -7.81 20.20 14.83
N SER A 520 -7.82 20.68 13.59
CA SER A 520 -7.63 19.84 12.41
C SER A 520 -6.23 19.22 12.37
N PHE A 521 -5.19 19.91 12.84
CA PHE A 521 -3.84 19.34 12.96
C PHE A 521 -3.84 18.09 13.86
N ASN A 522 -4.51 18.14 15.02
CA ASN A 522 -4.57 16.99 15.92
C ASN A 522 -5.37 15.80 15.33
N LEU A 523 -6.44 16.08 14.58
CA LEU A 523 -7.18 15.04 13.86
C LEU A 523 -6.32 14.38 12.77
N ALA A 524 -5.64 15.20 11.95
CA ALA A 524 -4.74 14.73 10.90
C ALA A 524 -3.51 13.99 11.45
N LEU A 525 -3.03 14.38 12.63
CA LEU A 525 -1.91 13.73 13.31
C LEU A 525 -2.28 12.30 13.72
N ALA A 526 -3.47 12.10 14.26
CA ALA A 526 -3.96 10.77 14.60
C ALA A 526 -4.10 9.89 13.33
N ASP A 527 -4.67 10.42 12.25
CA ASP A 527 -4.78 9.70 10.96
C ASP A 527 -3.41 9.34 10.38
N ALA A 528 -2.44 10.25 10.43
CA ALA A 528 -1.10 10.02 9.90
C ALA A 528 -0.35 8.92 10.69
N LEU A 529 -0.53 8.87 12.02
CA LEU A 529 0.05 7.83 12.86
C LEU A 529 -0.62 6.47 12.65
N GLU A 530 -1.94 6.43 12.48
CA GLU A 530 -2.65 5.18 12.15
C GLU A 530 -2.24 4.66 10.76
N ALA A 531 -2.14 5.53 9.76
CA ALA A 531 -1.65 5.14 8.43
C ALA A 531 -0.21 4.61 8.47
N HIS A 532 0.65 5.21 9.29
CA HIS A 532 2.01 4.73 9.53
C HIS A 532 2.01 3.35 10.20
N ARG A 533 1.22 3.16 11.26
CA ARG A 533 1.05 1.85 11.92
C ARG A 533 0.60 0.78 10.93
N ASP A 534 -0.46 1.05 10.20
CA ASP A 534 -1.08 0.09 9.29
C ASP A 534 -0.13 -0.30 8.15
N TYR A 535 0.74 0.62 7.69
CA TYR A 535 1.77 0.33 6.68
C TYR A 535 2.86 -0.64 7.20
N TYR A 536 3.33 -0.43 8.43
CA TYR A 536 4.40 -1.24 9.04
C TYR A 536 3.91 -2.55 9.71
N GLN A 537 2.61 -2.76 9.81
CA GLN A 537 2.01 -4.03 10.24
C GLN A 537 1.95 -5.11 9.14
N VAL A 538 2.40 -4.78 7.93
CA VAL A 538 2.35 -5.67 6.77
C VAL A 538 3.68 -6.39 6.59
N ALA A 539 3.64 -7.70 6.40
CA ALA A 539 4.82 -8.51 6.07
C ALA A 539 5.98 -8.32 7.07
N ASP A 540 7.21 -8.20 6.56
CA ASP A 540 8.46 -7.99 7.30
C ASP A 540 8.76 -6.50 7.57
N ARG A 541 7.86 -5.59 7.18
CA ARG A 541 8.08 -4.14 7.35
C ARG A 541 8.23 -3.78 8.83
N ALA A 542 7.65 -4.56 9.73
CA ALA A 542 7.82 -4.42 11.17
C ALA A 542 9.29 -4.53 11.64
N ASP A 543 10.19 -5.07 10.81
CA ASP A 543 11.64 -5.14 11.06
C ASP A 543 12.41 -3.90 10.57
N ASP A 544 11.79 -3.05 9.76
CA ASP A 544 12.38 -1.79 9.30
C ASP A 544 12.46 -0.78 10.47
N PRO A 545 13.58 -0.07 10.69
CA PRO A 545 13.71 0.93 11.76
C PRO A 545 12.59 1.99 11.75
N ASP A 546 12.08 2.32 10.57
CA ASP A 546 11.03 3.31 10.40
C ASP A 546 9.72 2.90 11.07
N ALA A 547 9.50 1.61 11.32
CA ALA A 547 8.34 1.10 12.07
C ALA A 547 8.22 1.67 13.50
N SER A 548 9.32 2.21 14.05
CA SER A 548 9.32 2.80 15.40
C SER A 548 8.83 4.24 15.42
N VAL A 549 9.12 5.02 14.38
CA VAL A 549 8.84 6.46 14.32
C VAL A 549 8.92 6.98 12.88
N ASN A 550 7.94 7.79 12.48
CA ASN A 550 8.01 8.58 11.26
C ASN A 550 8.62 9.96 11.55
N LEU A 551 9.77 10.27 10.94
CA LEU A 551 10.48 11.53 11.18
C LEU A 551 9.68 12.77 10.77
N ASP A 552 8.96 12.73 9.65
CA ASP A 552 8.16 13.88 9.19
C ASP A 552 7.00 14.15 10.15
N ILE A 553 6.28 13.11 10.59
CA ILE A 553 5.18 13.26 11.55
C ILE A 553 5.71 13.86 12.87
N LEU A 554 6.82 13.32 13.39
CA LEU A 554 7.44 13.83 14.61
C LEU A 554 7.93 15.28 14.46
N ALA A 555 8.57 15.60 13.33
CA ALA A 555 9.05 16.94 13.02
C ALA A 555 7.92 17.97 12.96
N LEU A 556 6.81 17.65 12.28
CA LEU A 556 5.66 18.54 12.20
C LEU A 556 4.98 18.70 13.57
N ALA A 557 4.90 17.65 14.39
CA ALA A 557 4.35 17.72 15.75
C ALA A 557 5.22 18.58 16.69
N CYS A 558 6.55 18.41 16.66
CA CYS A 558 7.48 19.26 17.40
C CYS A 558 7.38 20.72 16.94
N HIS A 559 7.31 20.96 15.63
CA HIS A 559 7.15 22.30 15.06
C HIS A 559 5.83 22.97 15.49
N ALA A 560 4.71 22.25 15.42
CA ALA A 560 3.41 22.72 15.89
C ALA A 560 3.47 23.16 17.36
N ARG A 561 4.13 22.36 18.21
CA ARG A 561 4.28 22.70 19.63
C ARG A 561 5.13 23.95 19.86
N ARG A 562 6.23 24.14 19.11
CA ARG A 562 7.03 25.38 19.18
C ARG A 562 6.27 26.63 18.69
N ARG A 563 5.20 26.44 17.91
CA ARG A 563 4.25 27.51 17.55
C ARG A 563 3.21 27.79 18.64
N GLY A 564 3.22 27.05 19.75
CA GLY A 564 2.29 27.20 20.86
C GLY A 564 1.07 26.27 20.81
N TRP A 565 1.00 25.33 19.87
CA TRP A 565 -0.16 24.42 19.76
C TRP A 565 -0.10 23.28 20.77
N ALA A 566 -1.26 22.87 21.28
CA ALA A 566 -1.36 21.69 22.12
C ALA A 566 -1.42 20.42 21.26
N ILE A 567 -0.49 19.50 21.50
CA ILE A 567 -0.50 18.16 20.90
C ILE A 567 -1.36 17.25 21.79
N ARG A 568 -2.59 16.99 21.32
CA ARG A 568 -3.65 16.21 21.98
C ARG A 568 -3.76 14.80 21.41
N VAL A 569 -2.63 14.24 20.95
CA VAL A 569 -2.53 12.85 20.50
C VAL A 569 -1.50 12.14 21.37
N ALA A 570 -1.91 11.05 22.02
CA ALA A 570 -1.05 10.20 22.83
C ALA A 570 -0.65 8.97 22.01
N SER A 571 0.64 8.82 21.73
CA SER A 571 1.15 7.67 20.99
C SER A 571 2.62 7.39 21.30
N PRO A 572 3.06 6.12 21.38
CA PRO A 572 4.49 5.77 21.46
C PRO A 572 5.31 6.23 20.24
N TYR A 573 4.66 6.47 19.09
CA TYR A 573 5.30 7.08 17.91
C TYR A 573 5.73 8.54 18.14
N LEU A 574 5.24 9.19 19.20
CA LEU A 574 5.55 10.56 19.57
C LEU A 574 6.22 10.58 20.95
N PRO A 575 7.55 10.39 21.03
CA PRO A 575 8.24 10.30 22.32
C PRO A 575 7.97 11.54 23.18
N GLN A 576 7.33 11.33 24.33
CA GLN A 576 6.75 12.43 25.11
C GLN A 576 7.79 13.44 25.59
N ASP A 577 9.00 12.99 25.90
CA ASP A 577 10.07 13.88 26.37
C ASP A 577 10.59 14.79 25.26
N LEU A 578 10.69 14.29 24.01
CA LEU A 578 11.01 15.12 22.84
C LEU A 578 9.93 16.15 22.55
N LEU A 579 8.67 15.69 22.56
CA LEU A 579 7.56 16.61 22.43
C LEU A 579 7.62 17.65 23.55
N ARG A 580 7.88 17.27 24.81
CA ARG A 580 7.96 18.21 25.94
C ARG A 580 9.05 19.24 25.79
N ALA A 581 10.22 18.84 25.30
CA ALA A 581 11.35 19.73 25.05
C ALA A 581 11.12 20.72 23.89
N ALA A 582 10.14 20.49 23.01
CA ALA A 582 9.76 21.41 21.95
C ALA A 582 8.91 22.58 22.50
N GLU A 583 9.51 23.43 23.34
CA GLU A 583 8.85 24.59 23.95
C GLU A 583 8.59 25.73 22.94
N PRO A 584 7.52 26.53 23.14
CA PRO A 584 7.25 27.71 22.33
C PRO A 584 8.42 28.70 22.32
N PHE A 585 8.61 29.38 21.19
CA PHE A 585 9.66 30.39 21.01
C PHE A 585 9.49 31.68 21.82
#